data_AF-A0A1C4BN71-F1
#
_entry.id   AF-A0A1C4BN71-F1
#
_cell.length_a   1.000
_cell.length_b   1.000
_cell.length_c   1.000
_cell.angle_alpha   90.00
_cell.angle_beta   90.00
_cell.angle_gamma   90.00
#
_symmetry.space_group_name_H-M   'P 1'
#
loop_
_entity.id
_entity.type
_entity.pdbx_description
1 polymer ?
#
loop_
_entity_poly.entity_id
_entity_poly.type
_entity_poly.pdbx_seq_one_letter_code
_entity_poly.pdbx_strand_id
1 'polypeptide(L)' 'MSKTVVVLGPGGTSEFLTVADGETSIPWALEGLNGDATRGAMPIETYYCEGEEFYFARIENMLHGEVMSSPLN' A
#
# COMPACT_ATOMS: atom_id res chain seq x y z
N MET A 1 -12.31 15.20 7.07
CA MET A 1 -11.25 15.55 6.10
C MET A 1 -10.84 14.27 5.37
N SER A 2 -10.42 14.39 4.12
CA SER A 2 -9.92 13.29 3.29
C SER A 2 -8.48 13.60 2.87
N LYS A 3 -7.71 12.56 2.58
CA LYS A 3 -6.34 12.67 2.08
C LYS A 3 -6.16 11.90 0.78
N THR A 4 -5.24 12.34 -0.05
CA THR A 4 -4.89 11.68 -1.31
C THR A 4 -3.71 10.76 -1.07
N VAL A 5 -3.86 9.48 -1.44
CA VAL A 5 -2.81 8.47 -1.36
C VAL A 5 -2.39 8.07 -2.77
N VAL A 6 -1.08 8.05 -3.02
CA VAL A 6 -0.50 7.57 -4.26
C VAL A 6 -0.18 6.08 -4.11
N VAL A 7 -0.90 5.24 -4.84
CA VAL A 7 -0.66 3.79 -4.90
C VAL A 7 0.34 3.51 -6.00
N LEU A 8 1.47 2.92 -5.66
CA LEU A 8 2.51 2.51 -6.58
C LEU A 8 2.36 1.01 -6.89
N GLY A 9 2.08 0.71 -8.15
CA GLY A 9 1.93 -0.64 -8.65
C GLY A 9 3.18 -1.17 -9.34
N PRO A 10 3.22 -2.49 -9.63
CA PRO A 10 4.32 -3.10 -10.37
C PRO A 10 4.49 -2.45 -11.76
N GLY A 11 5.73 -2.45 -12.25
CA GLY A 11 6.06 -1.84 -13.55
C GLY A 11 6.07 -0.31 -13.57
N GLY A 12 6.04 0.35 -12.39
CA GLY A 12 6.04 1.81 -12.29
C GLY A 12 4.68 2.45 -12.53
N THR A 13 3.60 1.68 -12.38
CA THR A 13 2.23 2.20 -12.44
C THR A 13 1.91 3.00 -11.19
N SER A 14 1.11 4.06 -11.31
CA SER A 14 0.69 4.87 -10.18
C SER A 14 -0.79 5.20 -10.28
N GLU A 15 -1.51 5.06 -9.17
CA GLU A 15 -2.92 5.44 -9.03
C GLU A 15 -3.10 6.40 -7.86
N PHE A 16 -4.07 7.30 -7.94
CA PHE A 16 -4.39 8.25 -6.88
C PHE A 16 -5.75 7.88 -6.27
N LEU A 17 -5.76 7.64 -4.95
CA LEU A 17 -6.96 7.29 -4.21
C LEU A 17 -7.23 8.33 -3.13
N THR A 18 -8.47 8.80 -3.05
CA THR A 18 -8.92 9.68 -1.97
C THR A 18 -9.54 8.82 -0.87
N VAL A 19 -8.94 8.85 0.32
CA VAL A 19 -9.39 8.09 1.49
C VAL A 19 -9.74 9.03 2.64
N ALA A 20 -10.45 8.53 3.65
CA ALA A 20 -10.66 9.30 4.86
C ALA A 20 -9.33 9.49 5.60
N ASP A 21 -9.17 10.63 6.27
CA ASP A 21 -7.91 10.98 6.95
C ASP A 21 -7.47 9.93 7.99
N GLY A 22 -8.42 9.32 8.68
CA GLY A 22 -8.17 8.26 9.66
C GLY A 22 -7.82 6.88 9.08
N GLU A 23 -7.91 6.70 7.76
CA GLU A 23 -7.54 5.44 7.14
C GLU A 23 -6.03 5.23 7.20
N THR A 24 -5.61 4.04 7.65
CA THR A 24 -4.21 3.64 7.75
C THR A 24 -3.84 2.59 6.71
N SER A 25 -4.81 2.07 5.96
CA SER A 25 -4.58 1.02 4.96
C SER A 25 -5.59 1.10 3.82
N ILE A 26 -5.20 0.63 2.64
CA ILE A 26 -6.05 0.57 1.44
C ILE A 26 -6.32 -0.89 1.10
N PRO A 27 -7.60 -1.28 0.89
CA PRO A 27 -7.91 -2.62 0.43
C PRO A 27 -7.39 -2.82 -0.99
N TRP A 28 -6.72 -3.94 -1.23
CA TRP A 28 -6.24 -4.30 -2.56
C TRP A 28 -6.56 -5.75 -2.88
N ALA A 29 -6.69 -6.04 -4.16
CA ALA A 29 -6.81 -7.39 -4.68
C ALA A 29 -5.91 -7.52 -5.91
N LEU A 30 -4.94 -8.45 -5.88
CA LEU A 30 -4.40 -8.97 -7.14
C LEU A 30 -5.38 -10.05 -7.61
N GLU A 31 -5.84 -9.92 -8.85
CA GLU A 31 -6.35 -11.08 -9.56
C GLU A 31 -5.15 -11.98 -9.85
N GLY A 32 -5.01 -13.06 -9.08
CA GLY A 32 -4.03 -14.10 -9.37
C GLY A 32 -4.37 -14.75 -10.72
N LEU A 33 -3.34 -15.06 -11.51
CA LEU A 33 -3.45 -15.78 -12.79
C LEU A 33 -4.18 -17.14 -12.70
N ASN A 34 -4.45 -17.64 -11.49
CA ASN A 34 -5.16 -18.89 -11.19
C ASN A 34 -6.58 -18.70 -10.61
N GLY A 35 -7.14 -17.49 -10.63
CA GLY A 35 -8.49 -17.22 -10.10
C GLY A 35 -8.59 -17.16 -8.58
N ASP A 36 -7.46 -17.26 -7.87
CA ASP A 36 -7.37 -16.95 -6.45
C ASP A 36 -7.05 -15.47 -6.29
N ALA A 37 -8.08 -14.67 -5.94
CA ALA A 37 -7.91 -13.26 -5.68
C ALA A 37 -7.19 -13.12 -4.34
N THR A 38 -5.90 -12.78 -4.36
CA THR A 38 -5.18 -12.45 -3.13
C THR A 38 -5.66 -11.09 -2.66
N ARG A 39 -6.54 -11.11 -1.66
CA ARG A 39 -7.05 -9.91 -0.99
C ARG A 39 -6.14 -9.57 0.17
N GLY A 40 -5.66 -8.33 0.20
CA GLY A 40 -4.87 -7.82 1.30
C GLY A 40 -5.21 -6.37 1.63
N ALA A 41 -4.53 -5.83 2.62
CA ALA A 41 -4.54 -4.41 2.94
C ALA A 41 -3.11 -3.88 2.76
N MET A 42 -2.95 -2.80 2.00
CA MET A 42 -1.66 -2.10 1.88
C MET A 42 -1.60 -1.01 2.94
N PRO A 43 -0.56 -0.97 3.79
CA PRO A 43 -0.38 0.13 4.72
C PRO A 43 -0.15 1.44 3.97
N ILE A 44 -0.70 2.53 4.50
CA ILE A 44 -0.43 3.89 4.02
C ILE A 44 0.81 4.40 4.74
N GLU A 45 1.87 4.63 3.99
CA GLU A 45 3.08 5.29 4.45
C GLU A 45 2.90 6.81 4.35
N THR A 46 3.45 7.54 5.33
CA THR A 46 3.43 9.01 5.34
C THR A 46 4.86 9.53 5.23
N TYR A 47 5.07 10.45 4.28
CA TYR A 47 6.35 11.10 4.03
C TYR A 47 6.18 12.60 4.17
N TYR A 48 7.14 13.24 4.85
CA TYR A 48 7.15 14.68 5.04
C TYR A 48 8.25 15.27 4.17
N CYS A 49 7.89 16.15 3.24
CA CYS A 49 8.84 16.86 2.37
C CYS A 49 8.51 18.35 2.37
N GLU A 50 9.50 19.20 2.70
CA GLU A 50 9.38 20.67 2.65
C GLU A 50 8.19 21.25 3.46
N GLY A 51 7.73 20.55 4.49
CA GLY A 51 6.60 20.96 5.33
C GLY A 51 5.23 20.47 4.84
N GLU A 52 5.19 19.63 3.80
CA GLU A 52 3.98 19.00 3.29
C GLU A 52 3.97 17.49 3.55
N GLU A 53 2.77 16.94 3.77
CA GLU A 53 2.50 15.52 4.01
C GLU A 53 2.08 14.81 2.74
N PHE A 54 2.77 13.72 2.43
CA PHE A 54 2.49 12.87 1.27
C PHE A 54 2.18 11.46 1.74
N TYR A 55 1.13 10.88 1.17
CA TYR A 55 0.68 9.54 1.53
C TYR A 55 0.90 8.59 0.36
N PHE A 56 1.53 7.44 0.63
CA PHE A 56 1.84 6.43 -0.37
C PHE A 56 1.39 5.05 0.09
N ALA A 57 1.05 4.19 -0.86
CA ALA A 57 0.89 2.76 -0.63
C ALA A 57 1.59 2.00 -1.75
N ARG A 58 2.20 0.85 -1.46
CA ARG A 58 2.95 0.07 -2.44
C ARG A 58 2.36 -1.31 -2.61
N ILE A 59 2.07 -1.67 -3.86
CA ILE A 59 1.74 -3.05 -4.23
C ILE A 59 3.08 -3.78 -4.35
N GLU A 60 3.62 -4.25 -3.23
CA GLU A 60 4.74 -5.18 -3.27
C GLU A 60 4.22 -6.51 -3.80
N ASN A 61 4.85 -7.00 -4.87
CA ASN A 61 4.61 -8.35 -5.34
C ASN A 61 4.98 -9.29 -4.19
N MET A 62 4.00 -9.90 -3.51
CA MET A 62 4.21 -10.83 -2.38
C MET A 62 4.90 -12.14 -2.79
N LEU A 63 5.73 -12.11 -3.83
CA LEU A 63 6.47 -13.24 -4.40
C LEU A 63 7.96 -13.26 -4.01
N HIS A 64 8.38 -12.48 -3.01
CA HIS A 64 9.73 -12.61 -2.47
C HIS A 64 9.73 -12.59 -0.94
N GLY A 65 9.40 -13.76 -0.35
CA GLY A 65 10.03 -14.28 0.86
C GLY A 65 9.87 -13.51 2.18
N GLU A 66 9.50 -14.26 3.22
CA GLU A 66 9.74 -13.95 4.64
C GLU A 66 8.81 -12.89 5.25
N VAL A 67 7.70 -13.36 5.85
CA VAL A 67 7.66 -13.64 7.30
C VAL A 67 8.07 -12.41 8.10
N MET A 68 7.04 -11.74 8.62
CA MET A 68 7.04 -11.01 9.88
C MET A 68 8.43 -10.92 10.53
N SER A 69 9.03 -9.73 10.47
CA SER A 69 10.04 -9.26 11.40
C SER A 69 9.53 -9.48 12.83
N SER A 70 9.80 -10.66 13.39
CA SER A 70 9.67 -10.92 14.80
C SER A 70 10.94 -10.37 15.43
N PRO A 71 10.90 -9.36 16.32
CA PRO A 71 12.09 -8.97 17.04
C PRO A 71 12.53 -10.16 17.89
N LEU A 72 13.75 -10.66 17.64
CA LEU A 72 14.40 -11.61 18.54
C LEU A 72 14.51 -10.96 19.92
N ASN A 73 13.91 -11.59 20.92
CA ASN A 73 14.23 -11.41 22.34
C ASN A 73 14.81 -12.72 22.84
#